data_AF-A0A6N4V9J5-F1
#
_entry.id   AF-A0A6N4V9J5-F1
#
_cell.length_a   1.000
_cell.length_b   1.000
_cell.length_c   1.000
_cell.angle_alpha   90.00
_cell.angle_beta   90.00
_cell.angle_gamma   90.00
#
_symmetry.space_group_name_H-M   'P 1'
#
loop_
_entity.id
_entity.type
_entity.pdbx_description
1 polymer ?
#
loop_
_entity_poly.entity_id
_entity_poly.type
_entity_poly.pdbx_seq_one_letter_code
_entity_poly.pdbx_strand_id
1 'polypeptide(L)'
;MKRAQVLMMSVLASAAVLSGCSQVEEVTNQGGDTTCKDFLAADEASQNESITKMLTDEGKNEPANAELAGTRVSITTYCQTVGTPESTIKEAPHL
;
A
#
# COMPACT_ATOMS: atom_id res chain seq x y z
N MET A 1 -22.42 3.00 -54.58
CA MET A 1 -23.06 4.28 -54.23
C MET A 1 -24.04 3.98 -53.10
N LYS A 2 -24.14 4.64 -51.95
CA LYS A 2 -23.51 5.81 -51.34
C LYS A 2 -23.81 5.67 -49.83
N ARG A 3 -22.78 5.85 -48.99
CA ARG A 3 -22.81 6.48 -47.65
C ARG A 3 -23.74 5.87 -46.60
N ALA A 4 -23.21 4.91 -45.85
CA ALA A 4 -23.56 4.74 -44.43
C ALA A 4 -22.78 5.78 -43.62
N GLN A 5 -23.42 6.92 -43.36
CA GLN A 5 -22.96 7.91 -42.37
C GLN A 5 -24.22 8.44 -41.71
N VAL A 6 -24.44 8.08 -40.45
CA VAL A 6 -24.62 8.98 -39.30
C VAL A 6 -24.82 8.04 -38.12
N LEU A 7 -23.76 7.81 -37.34
CA LEU A 7 -23.92 7.42 -35.94
C LEU A 7 -23.16 8.42 -35.08
N MET A 8 -23.92 8.91 -34.11
CA MET A 8 -23.69 10.02 -33.22
C MET A 8 -22.36 9.95 -32.48
N MET A 9 -21.80 11.14 -32.25
CA MET A 9 -20.83 11.39 -31.19
C MET A 9 -21.36 10.86 -29.85
N SER A 10 -20.53 10.08 -29.17
CA SER A 10 -20.47 10.04 -27.71
C SER A 10 -19.08 9.56 -27.31
N VAL A 11 -18.13 10.50 -27.26
CA VAL A 11 -16.90 10.32 -26.48
C VAL A 11 -17.34 10.40 -25.03
N LEU A 12 -17.66 9.24 -24.46
CA LEU A 12 -17.63 9.04 -23.02
C LEU A 12 -16.35 8.26 -22.75
N ALA A 13 -15.33 8.98 -22.32
CA ALA A 13 -14.14 8.40 -21.74
C ALA A 13 -14.54 7.63 -20.47
N SER A 14 -14.84 6.35 -20.61
CA SER A 14 -14.90 5.42 -19.49
C SER A 14 -13.46 5.01 -19.14
N ALA A 15 -12.72 5.95 -18.55
CA ALA A 15 -11.44 5.70 -17.88
C ALA A 15 -11.59 6.12 -16.42
N ALA A 16 -12.32 5.32 -15.64
CA ALA A 16 -12.39 5.46 -14.19
C ALA A 16 -12.80 4.13 -13.52
N VAL A 17 -12.05 3.06 -13.82
CA VAL A 17 -12.02 1.85 -12.97
C VAL A 17 -10.56 1.45 -12.73
N LEU A 18 -9.75 2.42 -12.30
CA LEU A 18 -8.38 2.22 -11.84
C LEU A 18 -8.12 2.84 -10.46
N SER A 19 -9.17 3.25 -9.73
CA SER A 19 -9.00 3.68 -8.34
C SER A 19 -8.57 2.54 -7.40
N GLY A 20 -8.56 1.28 -7.85
CA GLY A 20 -8.05 0.14 -7.07
C GLY A 20 -6.55 -0.09 -7.13
N CYS A 21 -5.79 0.68 -7.92
CA CYS A 21 -4.33 0.51 -8.03
C CYS A 21 -3.55 1.78 -7.66
N SER A 22 -4.10 2.98 -7.84
CA SER A 22 -3.40 4.22 -7.47
C SER A 22 -3.33 4.46 -5.96
N GLN A 23 -4.20 3.83 -5.15
CA GLN A 23 -4.06 3.83 -3.69
C GLN A 23 -2.97 2.84 -3.23
N VAL A 24 -2.78 1.74 -3.97
CA VAL A 24 -1.75 0.73 -3.69
C VAL A 24 -0.36 1.32 -3.95
N GLU A 25 -0.19 2.08 -5.03
CA GLU A 25 1.09 2.72 -5.35
C GLU A 25 1.52 3.80 -4.33
N GLU A 26 0.58 4.54 -3.72
CA GLU A 26 0.94 5.46 -2.64
C GLU A 26 1.36 4.71 -1.37
N VAL A 27 0.61 3.68 -0.95
CA VAL A 27 0.92 2.89 0.26
C VAL A 27 2.25 2.14 0.14
N THR A 28 2.59 1.60 -1.04
CA THR A 28 3.87 0.92 -1.26
C THR A 28 5.06 1.89 -1.19
N ASN A 29 4.89 3.17 -1.53
CA ASN A 29 6.00 4.14 -1.55
C ASN A 29 6.23 4.85 -0.21
N GLN A 30 5.33 4.72 0.77
CA GLN A 30 5.50 5.39 2.07
C GLN A 30 6.49 4.64 2.99
N GLY A 31 6.68 3.33 2.78
CA GLY A 31 7.57 2.53 3.63
C GLY A 31 7.22 2.68 5.11
N GLY A 32 8.16 3.21 5.90
CA GLY A 32 7.93 3.46 7.33
C GLY A 32 6.88 4.52 7.65
N ASP A 33 6.56 5.42 6.71
CA ASP A 33 5.55 6.47 6.87
C ASP A 33 4.12 5.98 6.62
N THR A 34 3.92 4.73 6.22
CA THR A 34 2.58 4.13 6.10
C THR A 34 1.84 4.25 7.43
N THR A 35 0.59 4.71 7.40
CA THR A 35 -0.22 4.83 8.62
C THR A 35 -0.72 3.46 9.09
N CYS A 36 -1.00 3.32 10.38
CA CYS A 36 -1.58 2.10 10.95
C CYS A 36 -2.94 1.76 10.32
N LYS A 37 -3.74 2.77 9.99
CA LYS A 37 -5.00 2.59 9.25
C LYS A 37 -4.77 1.94 7.89
N ASP A 38 -3.82 2.46 7.13
CA ASP A 38 -3.55 2.00 5.76
C ASP A 38 -2.86 0.62 5.78
N PHE A 39 -1.92 0.41 6.70
CA PHE A 39 -1.24 -0.86 6.89
C PHE A 39 -2.21 -2.01 7.25
N LEU A 40 -3.15 -1.76 8.17
CA LEU A 40 -4.14 -2.77 8.58
C LEU A 40 -5.20 -3.03 7.50
N ALA A 41 -5.44 -2.09 6.59
CA ALA A 41 -6.36 -2.23 5.47
C ALA A 41 -5.72 -2.94 4.26
N ALA A 42 -4.39 -2.93 4.17
CA ALA A 42 -3.62 -3.54 3.10
C ALA A 42 -3.60 -5.07 3.19
N ASP A 43 -3.42 -5.73 2.04
CA ASP A 43 -3.15 -7.16 1.99
C ASP A 43 -1.72 -7.50 2.46
N GLU A 44 -1.45 -8.78 2.72
CA GLU A 44 -0.16 -9.23 3.26
C GLU A 44 1.03 -8.89 2.36
N ALA A 45 0.89 -8.93 1.03
CA ALA A 45 2.00 -8.62 0.13
C ALA A 45 2.36 -7.14 0.24
N SER A 46 1.35 -6.26 0.19
CA SER A 46 1.51 -4.81 0.38
C SER A 46 2.10 -4.46 1.75
N GLN A 47 1.67 -5.13 2.83
CA GLN A 47 2.26 -4.97 4.17
C GLN A 47 3.74 -5.32 4.17
N ASN A 48 4.13 -6.43 3.54
CA ASN A 48 5.51 -6.86 3.46
C ASN A 48 6.36 -5.88 2.63
N GLU A 49 5.82 -5.31 1.55
CA GLU A 49 6.50 -4.27 0.77
C GLU A 49 6.78 -3.01 1.60
N SER A 50 5.80 -2.52 2.37
CA SER A 50 5.99 -1.38 3.27
C SER A 50 7.06 -1.67 4.33
N ILE A 51 7.08 -2.89 4.89
CA ILE A 51 8.09 -3.31 5.88
C ILE A 51 9.48 -3.40 5.26
N THR A 52 9.60 -4.07 4.11
CA THR A 52 10.88 -4.19 3.40
C THR A 52 11.44 -2.82 3.07
N LYS A 53 10.59 -1.91 2.57
CA LYS A 53 10.98 -0.53 2.29
C LYS A 53 11.39 0.21 3.58
N MET A 54 10.60 0.11 4.66
CA MET A 54 10.93 0.71 5.96
C MET A 54 12.31 0.31 6.45
N LEU A 55 12.59 -1.00 6.48
CA LEU A 55 13.87 -1.54 6.95
C LEU A 55 15.02 -1.13 6.02
N THR A 56 14.79 -1.11 4.70
CA THR A 56 15.79 -0.67 3.71
C THR A 56 16.11 0.83 3.84
N ASP A 57 15.09 1.67 4.04
CA ASP A 57 15.25 3.12 4.22
C ASP A 57 16.00 3.44 5.53
N GLU A 58 15.91 2.57 6.54
CA GLU A 58 16.72 2.62 7.77
C GLU A 58 18.17 2.13 7.58
N GLY A 59 18.52 1.65 6.39
CA GLY A 59 19.84 1.13 6.06
C GLY A 59 20.06 -0.33 6.47
N LYS A 60 19.00 -1.08 6.76
CA LYS A 60 19.06 -2.53 6.97
C LYS A 60 19.06 -3.26 5.62
N ASN A 61 19.56 -4.48 5.63
CA ASN A 61 19.46 -5.35 4.47
C ASN A 61 18.00 -5.82 4.29
N GLU A 62 17.71 -6.33 3.10
CA GLU A 62 16.42 -6.94 2.82
C GLU A 62 16.15 -8.08 3.82
N PRO A 63 15.05 -8.03 4.58
CA PRO A 63 14.75 -8.97 5.65
C PRO A 63 14.46 -10.37 5.10
N ALA A 64 14.85 -11.42 5.83
CA ALA A 64 14.40 -12.77 5.53
C ALA A 64 12.90 -12.92 5.83
N ASN A 65 12.24 -13.90 5.18
CA ASN A 65 10.79 -14.14 5.35
C ASN A 65 10.34 -14.27 6.82
N ALA A 66 11.18 -14.85 7.68
CA ALA A 66 10.87 -14.98 9.10
C ALA A 66 10.92 -13.62 9.85
N GLU A 67 11.86 -12.76 9.49
CA GLU A 67 12.00 -11.41 10.04
C GLU A 67 10.83 -10.52 9.58
N LEU A 68 10.45 -10.62 8.30
CA LEU A 68 9.24 -9.96 7.78
C LEU A 68 7.99 -10.34 8.57
N ALA A 69 7.76 -11.64 8.76
CA ALA A 69 6.60 -12.12 9.51
C ALA A 69 6.60 -11.62 10.96
N GLY A 70 7.77 -11.64 11.62
CA GLY A 70 7.93 -11.13 12.98
C GLY A 70 7.63 -9.63 13.07
N THR A 71 8.26 -8.82 12.22
CA THR A 71 8.05 -7.37 12.15
C THR A 71 6.59 -7.03 11.83
N ARG A 72 5.96 -7.75 10.91
CA ARG A 72 4.54 -7.57 10.57
C ARG A 72 3.62 -7.81 11.75
N VAL A 73 3.86 -8.86 12.54
CA VAL A 73 3.10 -9.13 13.76
C VAL A 73 3.30 -8.02 14.78
N SER A 74 4.53 -7.54 14.96
CA SER A 74 4.84 -6.44 15.87
C SER A 74 4.14 -5.13 15.47
N ILE A 75 4.20 -4.76 14.19
CA ILE A 75 3.51 -3.58 13.64
C ILE A 75 2.00 -3.73 13.79
N THR A 76 1.43 -4.87 13.42
CA THR A 76 -0.01 -5.14 13.56
C THR A 76 -0.44 -4.99 15.01
N THR A 77 0.32 -5.58 15.94
CA THR A 77 0.04 -5.51 17.37
C THR A 77 0.13 -4.07 17.86
N TYR A 78 1.18 -3.33 17.48
CA TYR A 78 1.32 -1.92 17.80
C TYR A 78 0.10 -1.12 17.32
N CYS A 79 -0.27 -1.24 16.04
CA CYS A 79 -1.38 -0.53 15.44
C CYS A 79 -2.75 -0.85 16.06
N GLN A 80 -2.92 -2.07 16.59
CA GLN A 80 -4.16 -2.50 17.23
C GLN A 80 -4.25 -2.13 18.72
N THR A 81 -3.14 -1.79 19.38
CA THR A 81 -3.10 -1.67 20.85
C THR A 81 -2.56 -0.35 21.36
N VAL A 82 -1.47 0.16 20.80
CA VAL A 82 -0.74 1.35 21.28
C VAL A 82 -0.87 2.51 20.29
N GLY A 83 -0.77 2.20 19.00
CA GLY A 83 -0.87 3.18 17.93
C GLY A 83 -2.29 3.74 17.78
N THR A 84 -2.36 4.88 17.12
CA THR A 84 -3.61 5.46 16.60
C THR A 84 -3.72 5.16 15.11
N PRO A 85 -4.89 5.34 14.47
CA PRO A 85 -5.03 5.18 13.02
C PRO A 85 -4.02 5.99 12.20
N GLU A 86 -3.57 7.13 12.72
CA GLU A 86 -2.64 8.05 12.06
C GLU A 86 -1.18 7.85 12.52
N SER A 87 -0.92 6.94 13.47
CA SER A 87 0.44 6.54 13.83
C SER A 87 1.09 5.84 12.64
N THR A 88 2.40 6.03 12.47
CA THR A 88 3.17 5.46 11.37
C THR A 88 3.83 4.15 11.77
N ILE A 89 4.02 3.23 10.82
CA ILE A 89 4.55 1.90 11.15
C ILE A 89 6.01 1.92 11.61
N LYS A 90 6.80 2.95 11.28
CA LYS A 90 8.18 3.13 11.80
C LYS A 90 8.24 3.34 13.32
N GLU A 91 7.13 3.74 13.94
CA GLU A 91 7.04 3.93 15.40
C GLU A 91 6.83 2.60 16.13
N ALA A 92 6.42 1.54 15.43
CA ALA A 92 6.24 0.22 16.01
C ALA A 92 7.58 -0.42 16.35
N PRO A 93 7.67 -1.27 17.40
CA PRO A 93 8.86 -2.08 17.64
C PRO A 93 9.15 -3.01 16.46
N HIS A 94 10.36 -2.96 15.93
CA HIS A 94 10.81 -3.79 14.81
C HIS A 94 12.29 -4.17 14.96
N LEU A 95 12.72 -5.20 14.21
CA LEU A 95 14.09 -5.72 14.18
C LEU A 95 15.04 -4.72 13.54
#